data_AF-A0A928R0F4-F1
#
_entry.id   AF-A0A928R0F4-F1
#
_cell.length_a   1.000
_cell.length_b   1.000
_cell.length_c   1.000
_cell.angle_alpha   90.00
_cell.angle_beta   90.00
_cell.angle_gamma   90.00
#
_symmetry.space_group_name_H-M   'P 1'
#
loop_
_entity.id
_entity.type
_entity.pdbx_description
1 polymer ?
#
loop_
_entity_poly.entity_id
_entity_poly.type
_entity_poly.pdbx_seq_one_letter_code
_entity_poly.pdbx_strand_id
1 'polypeptide(L)'
;INKGYFDPNGMALGNDEVKANFIAGKTAFYQNGSWNCGEINDAEGNFQAALFPVMDSAKATYGQVIGGPNDALAVSASSKHLDIASQAAFELGKAICHYGYLAGSGLPAWTPDYDTAEVKPLVADVAKIVAESEGMVLFGDNAMSADPANTYLDYVSQVYGCEIDGEGFVAGLTKDLG
;
A
#
# COMPACT_ATOMS: atom_id res chain seq x y z
N ILE A 1 -0.28 16.22 13.50
CA ILE A 1 -0.83 15.67 14.77
C ILE A 1 -1.56 16.73 15.59
N ASN A 2 -0.95 17.87 15.89
CA ASN A 2 -1.52 18.92 16.76
C ASN A 2 -2.88 19.51 16.35
N LYS A 3 -3.33 19.29 15.11
CA LYS A 3 -4.65 19.71 14.60
C LYS A 3 -5.77 18.68 14.82
N GLY A 4 -5.47 17.53 15.44
CA GLY A 4 -6.46 16.48 15.75
C GLY A 4 -6.92 15.65 14.55
N TYR A 5 -6.15 15.62 13.46
CA TYR A 5 -6.48 14.82 12.25
C TYR A 5 -6.20 13.33 12.39
N PHE A 6 -5.36 12.94 13.36
CA PHE A 6 -4.99 11.55 13.62
C PHE A 6 -5.50 11.14 15.00
N ASP A 7 -5.80 9.85 15.17
CA ASP A 7 -6.06 9.26 16.49
C ASP A 7 -4.84 9.51 17.39
N PRO A 8 -5.00 10.11 18.59
CA PRO A 8 -3.89 10.34 19.51
C PRO A 8 -3.18 9.05 19.96
N ASN A 9 -3.86 7.90 19.88
CA ASN A 9 -3.29 6.59 20.18
C ASN A 9 -2.80 5.85 18.92
N GLY A 10 -2.87 6.47 17.75
CA GLY A 10 -2.59 5.80 16.46
C GLY A 10 -1.20 5.16 16.38
N MET A 11 -0.21 5.74 17.06
CA MET A 11 1.16 5.19 17.13
C MET A 11 1.27 3.86 17.88
N ALA A 12 0.30 3.53 18.74
CA ALA A 12 0.27 2.29 19.49
C ALA A 12 -0.53 1.17 18.81
N LEU A 13 -1.17 1.46 17.67
CA LEU A 13 -2.07 0.53 16.99
C LEU A 13 -1.38 -0.16 15.81
N GLY A 14 -1.63 -1.45 15.64
CA GLY A 14 -1.26 -2.21 14.45
C GLY A 14 -2.18 -1.94 13.26
N ASN A 15 -1.77 -2.40 12.07
CA ASN A 15 -2.54 -2.21 10.82
C ASN A 15 -3.98 -2.74 10.95
N ASP A 16 -4.16 -3.95 11.49
CA ASP A 16 -5.47 -4.58 11.65
C ASP A 16 -6.37 -3.84 12.63
N GLU A 17 -5.80 -3.29 13.71
CA GLU A 17 -6.56 -2.50 14.70
C GLU A 17 -7.05 -1.18 14.09
N VAL A 18 -6.19 -0.50 13.31
CA VAL A 18 -6.56 0.73 12.59
C VAL A 18 -7.66 0.43 11.56
N LYS A 19 -7.53 -0.64 10.78
CA LYS A 19 -8.56 -1.09 9.83
C LYS A 19 -9.89 -1.39 10.54
N ALA A 20 -9.86 -2.13 11.64
CA ALA A 20 -11.04 -2.46 12.43
C ALA A 20 -11.71 -1.20 13.01
N ASN A 21 -10.93 -0.22 13.46
CA ASN A 21 -11.46 1.06 13.94
C ASN A 21 -12.17 1.85 12.82
N PHE A 22 -11.62 1.86 11.60
CA PHE A 22 -12.26 2.48 10.44
C PHE A 22 -13.56 1.77 10.05
N ILE A 23 -13.54 0.44 9.95
CA ILE A 23 -14.72 -0.38 9.67
C ILE A 23 -15.82 -0.15 10.72
N ALA A 24 -15.45 0.00 11.99
CA ALA A 24 -16.38 0.31 13.08
C ALA A 24 -16.86 1.78 13.10
N GLY A 25 -16.50 2.59 12.11
CA GLY A 25 -16.92 3.99 11.99
C GLY A 25 -16.29 4.94 13.00
N LYS A 26 -15.17 4.56 13.65
CA LYS A 26 -14.48 5.42 14.62
C LYS A 26 -13.68 6.54 13.94
N THR A 27 -13.31 6.35 12.68
CA THR A 27 -12.64 7.37 11.86
C THR A 27 -13.41 7.57 10.55
N ALA A 28 -13.41 8.80 10.03
CA ALA A 28 -14.03 9.12 8.76
C ALA A 28 -13.16 8.77 7.55
N PHE A 29 -11.83 8.74 7.73
CA PHE A 29 -10.85 8.49 6.68
C PHE A 29 -9.89 7.38 7.12
N TYR A 30 -9.42 6.63 6.12
CA TYR A 30 -8.41 5.59 6.25
C TYR A 30 -7.53 5.61 5.02
N GLN A 31 -6.22 5.75 5.22
CA GLN A 31 -5.23 5.71 4.16
C GLN A 31 -4.37 4.46 4.34
N ASN A 32 -4.42 3.57 3.36
CA ASN A 32 -3.62 2.35 3.32
C ASN A 32 -3.57 1.81 1.90
N GLY A 33 -2.88 0.68 1.70
CA GLY A 33 -2.84 0.01 0.42
C GLY A 33 -4.14 -0.71 0.07
N SER A 34 -4.26 -1.06 -1.22
CA SER A 34 -5.43 -1.73 -1.79
C SER A 34 -5.70 -3.11 -1.22
N TRP A 35 -4.72 -3.74 -0.55
CA TRP A 35 -4.84 -5.08 0.02
C TRP A 35 -5.85 -5.20 1.17
N ASN A 36 -6.33 -4.08 1.71
CA ASN A 36 -7.38 -4.07 2.74
C ASN A 36 -8.79 -3.82 2.16
N CYS A 37 -8.93 -3.55 0.86
CA CYS A 37 -10.21 -3.19 0.25
C CYS A 37 -11.24 -4.33 0.28
N GLY A 38 -10.80 -5.59 0.22
CA GLY A 38 -11.69 -6.74 0.29
C GLY A 38 -12.50 -6.80 1.58
N GLU A 39 -11.82 -6.69 2.72
CA GLU A 39 -12.48 -6.69 4.04
C GLU A 39 -13.36 -5.44 4.25
N ILE A 40 -12.91 -4.27 3.79
CA ILE A 40 -13.70 -3.03 3.90
C ILE A 40 -14.97 -3.12 3.05
N ASN A 41 -14.90 -3.70 1.85
CA ASN A 41 -16.06 -3.89 0.99
C ASN A 41 -17.11 -4.80 1.62
N ASP A 42 -16.68 -5.82 2.38
CA ASP A 42 -17.57 -6.81 2.98
C ASP A 42 -18.17 -6.33 4.32
N ALA A 43 -17.66 -5.24 4.86
CA ALA A 43 -18.17 -4.65 6.08
C ALA A 43 -19.50 -3.91 5.85
N GLU A 44 -20.32 -3.84 6.89
CA GLU A 44 -21.53 -3.02 6.90
C GLU A 44 -21.15 -1.54 6.90
N GLY A 45 -21.43 -0.83 5.79
CA GLY A 45 -21.16 0.59 5.67
C GLY A 45 -21.25 1.09 4.23
N ASN A 46 -20.98 2.38 4.04
CA ASN A 46 -20.85 2.98 2.72
C ASN A 46 -19.43 3.53 2.56
N PHE A 47 -18.54 2.68 2.07
CA PHE A 47 -17.13 2.99 1.88
C PHE A 47 -16.86 3.38 0.42
N GLN A 48 -15.97 4.34 0.21
CA GLN A 48 -15.55 4.79 -1.10
C GLN A 48 -14.03 4.96 -1.13
N ALA A 49 -13.43 4.65 -2.27
CA ALA A 49 -12.02 4.91 -2.53
C ALA A 49 -11.85 6.23 -3.28
N ALA A 50 -10.83 7.00 -2.92
CA ALA A 50 -10.44 8.21 -3.61
C ALA A 50 -8.92 8.43 -3.47
N LEU A 51 -8.35 9.21 -4.38
CA LEU A 51 -6.96 9.63 -4.27
C LEU A 51 -6.80 10.69 -3.18
N PHE A 52 -5.62 10.70 -2.56
CA PHE A 52 -5.26 11.70 -1.57
C PHE A 52 -5.30 13.11 -2.19
N PRO A 53 -5.80 14.14 -1.48
CA PRO A 53 -5.88 15.49 -2.02
C PRO A 53 -4.52 16.06 -2.45
N VAL A 54 -4.51 16.82 -3.55
CA VAL A 54 -3.31 17.56 -3.98
C VAL A 54 -3.03 18.70 -3.00
N MET A 55 -1.89 18.61 -2.30
CA MET A 55 -1.48 19.63 -1.32
C MET A 55 -0.73 20.81 -1.96
N ASP A 56 0.00 20.56 -3.05
CA ASP A 56 0.75 21.57 -3.80
C ASP A 56 0.66 21.26 -5.31
N SER A 57 -0.20 21.98 -6.02
CA SER A 57 -0.45 21.77 -7.45
C SER A 57 0.72 22.18 -8.36
N ALA A 58 1.74 22.85 -7.83
CA ALA A 58 2.96 23.13 -8.58
C ALA A 58 3.93 21.93 -8.59
N LYS A 59 3.74 20.95 -7.70
CA LYS A 59 4.63 19.79 -7.52
C LYS A 59 3.95 18.45 -7.78
N ALA A 60 2.62 18.38 -7.70
CA ALA A 60 1.88 17.15 -7.85
C ALA A 60 0.60 17.33 -8.67
N THR A 61 0.19 16.26 -9.35
CA THR A 61 -1.11 16.14 -10.01
C THR A 61 -1.99 15.15 -9.25
N TYR A 62 -3.31 15.19 -9.48
CA TYR A 62 -4.23 14.31 -8.77
C TYR A 62 -4.00 12.83 -9.13
N GLY A 63 -3.57 12.54 -10.35
CA GLY A 63 -3.37 11.17 -10.86
C GLY A 63 -2.04 10.51 -10.44
N GLN A 64 -1.25 11.13 -9.57
CA GLN A 64 -0.01 10.53 -9.05
C GLN A 64 -0.31 9.70 -7.81
N VAL A 65 0.10 8.43 -7.81
CA VAL A 65 -0.25 7.47 -6.75
C VAL A 65 0.99 6.84 -6.12
N ILE A 66 0.86 6.44 -4.85
CA ILE A 66 1.87 5.62 -4.16
C ILE A 66 1.46 4.16 -4.32
N GLY A 67 2.38 3.35 -4.83
CA GLY A 67 2.18 1.93 -5.09
C GLY A 67 2.86 1.48 -6.38
N GLY A 68 2.41 0.34 -6.88
CA GLY A 68 2.95 -0.31 -8.08
C GLY A 68 3.20 -1.81 -7.84
N PRO A 69 3.61 -2.55 -8.88
CA PRO A 69 3.99 -3.95 -8.74
C PRO A 69 5.19 -4.08 -7.79
N ASN A 70 4.95 -4.63 -6.60
CA ASN A 70 5.93 -4.69 -5.53
C ASN A 70 6.24 -6.13 -5.08
N ASP A 71 5.24 -6.99 -5.08
CA ASP A 71 5.38 -8.35 -4.57
C ASP A 71 5.83 -9.29 -5.69
N ALA A 72 6.86 -10.09 -5.41
CA ALA A 72 7.41 -11.06 -6.36
C ALA A 72 7.72 -12.39 -5.68
N LEU A 73 7.54 -13.47 -6.42
CA LEU A 73 8.04 -14.79 -6.04
C LEU A 73 9.42 -15.00 -6.68
N ALA A 74 10.42 -15.30 -5.84
CA ALA A 74 11.77 -15.60 -6.28
C ALA A 74 12.12 -17.06 -5.97
N VAL A 75 12.89 -17.68 -6.87
CA VAL A 75 13.42 -19.04 -6.69
C VAL A 75 14.85 -18.94 -6.18
N SER A 76 15.16 -19.68 -5.12
CA SER A 76 16.53 -19.78 -4.63
C SER A 76 17.47 -20.30 -5.72
N ALA A 77 18.56 -19.59 -5.96
CA ALA A 77 19.60 -19.99 -6.91
C ALA A 77 20.23 -21.35 -6.58
N SER A 78 20.14 -21.80 -5.32
CA SER A 78 20.65 -23.11 -4.87
C SER A 78 19.67 -24.26 -5.04
N SER A 79 18.49 -24.02 -5.63
CA SER A 79 17.50 -25.08 -5.87
C SER A 79 18.09 -26.21 -6.73
N LYS A 80 17.83 -27.46 -6.34
CA LYS A 80 18.20 -28.64 -7.14
C LYS A 80 17.29 -28.85 -8.35
N HIS A 81 16.19 -28.09 -8.44
CA HIS A 81 15.13 -28.24 -9.45
C HIS A 81 14.72 -26.87 -9.99
N LEU A 82 15.67 -26.11 -10.53
CA LEU A 82 15.47 -24.72 -10.97
C LEU A 82 14.32 -24.58 -11.97
N ASP A 83 14.24 -25.44 -12.99
CA ASP A 83 13.22 -25.33 -14.04
C ASP A 83 11.80 -25.48 -13.48
N ILE A 84 11.56 -26.57 -12.73
CA ILE A 84 10.25 -26.85 -12.12
C ILE A 84 9.91 -25.80 -11.06
N ALA A 85 10.88 -25.40 -10.23
CA ALA A 85 10.64 -24.37 -9.22
C ALA A 85 10.27 -23.01 -9.85
N SER A 86 10.90 -22.65 -10.97
CA SER A 86 10.61 -21.40 -11.69
C SER A 86 9.23 -21.44 -12.35
N GLN A 87 8.87 -22.57 -12.96
CA GLN A 87 7.53 -22.76 -13.51
C GLN A 87 6.47 -22.72 -12.41
N ALA A 88 6.70 -23.40 -11.29
CA ALA A 88 5.80 -23.38 -10.14
C ALA A 88 5.63 -21.98 -9.55
N ALA A 89 6.72 -21.21 -9.41
CA ALA A 89 6.65 -19.82 -8.93
C ALA A 89 5.84 -18.93 -9.88
N PHE A 90 6.00 -19.09 -11.20
CA PHE A 90 5.23 -18.35 -12.19
C PHE A 90 3.73 -18.67 -12.14
N GLU A 91 3.36 -19.95 -12.12
CA GLU A 91 1.96 -20.37 -12.03
C GLU A 91 1.34 -19.99 -10.68
N LEU A 92 2.09 -20.12 -9.59
CA LEU A 92 1.65 -19.68 -8.26
C LEU A 92 1.43 -18.15 -8.22
N GLY A 93 2.31 -17.36 -8.84
CA GLY A 93 2.15 -15.91 -8.93
C GLY A 93 0.88 -15.50 -9.66
N LYS A 94 0.57 -16.16 -10.79
CA LYS A 94 -0.70 -15.98 -11.51
C LYS A 94 -1.90 -16.36 -10.65
N ALA A 95 -1.83 -17.48 -9.93
CA ALA A 95 -2.89 -17.91 -9.03
C ALA A 95 -3.11 -16.92 -7.87
N ILE A 96 -2.04 -16.43 -7.25
CA ILE A 96 -2.12 -15.40 -6.18
C ILE A 96 -2.76 -14.13 -6.72
N CYS A 97 -2.38 -13.65 -7.91
CA CYS A 97 -3.01 -12.48 -8.52
C CYS A 97 -4.49 -12.72 -8.81
N HIS A 98 -4.84 -13.89 -9.34
CA HIS A 98 -6.23 -14.26 -9.62
C HIS A 98 -7.08 -14.20 -8.36
N TYR A 99 -6.73 -15.00 -7.35
CA TYR A 99 -7.53 -15.13 -6.14
C TYR A 99 -7.45 -13.87 -5.27
N GLY A 100 -6.30 -13.19 -5.26
CA GLY A 100 -6.12 -11.93 -4.54
C GLY A 100 -7.00 -10.81 -5.10
N TYR A 101 -7.13 -10.72 -6.42
CA TYR A 101 -8.00 -9.73 -7.05
C TYR A 101 -9.48 -9.97 -6.73
N LEU A 102 -9.94 -11.23 -6.82
CA LEU A 102 -11.32 -11.59 -6.48
C LEU A 102 -11.62 -11.40 -4.98
N ALA A 103 -10.66 -11.74 -4.11
CA ALA A 103 -10.80 -11.55 -2.66
C ALA A 103 -10.68 -10.08 -2.23
N GLY A 104 -10.07 -9.22 -3.05
CA GLY A 104 -9.76 -7.83 -2.69
C GLY A 104 -8.55 -7.68 -1.78
N SER A 105 -7.63 -8.65 -1.79
CA SER A 105 -6.37 -8.62 -1.03
C SER A 105 -5.17 -8.13 -1.85
N GLY A 106 -5.39 -7.68 -3.09
CA GLY A 106 -4.37 -7.10 -3.94
C GLY A 106 -4.92 -6.76 -5.33
N LEU A 107 -4.14 -5.99 -6.09
CA LEU A 107 -4.41 -5.77 -7.52
C LEU A 107 -3.56 -6.74 -8.35
N PRO A 108 -4.09 -7.26 -9.47
CA PRO A 108 -3.38 -8.23 -10.27
C PRO A 108 -2.25 -7.54 -11.05
N ALA A 109 -1.08 -8.16 -11.07
CA ALA A 109 0.05 -7.68 -11.89
C ALA A 109 -0.07 -8.07 -13.38
N TRP A 110 -1.07 -8.87 -13.74
CA TRP A 110 -1.40 -9.27 -15.11
C TRP A 110 -2.80 -8.80 -15.47
N THR A 111 -3.03 -8.47 -16.75
CA THR A 111 -4.38 -8.27 -17.27
C THR A 111 -5.20 -9.55 -17.07
N PRO A 112 -6.34 -9.50 -16.35
CA PRO A 112 -7.19 -10.67 -16.16
C PRO A 112 -7.67 -11.26 -17.49
N ASP A 113 -7.52 -12.56 -17.67
CA ASP A 113 -8.07 -13.37 -18.78
C ASP A 113 -9.20 -14.31 -18.32
N TYR A 114 -9.73 -14.05 -17.11
CA TYR A 114 -10.78 -14.80 -16.43
C TYR A 114 -11.97 -13.90 -16.09
N ASP A 115 -13.06 -14.50 -15.61
CA ASP A 115 -14.26 -13.76 -15.21
C ASP A 115 -14.00 -12.89 -13.96
N THR A 116 -14.23 -11.59 -14.11
CA THR A 116 -14.09 -10.60 -13.03
C THR A 116 -15.42 -10.10 -12.51
N ALA A 117 -16.55 -10.75 -12.83
CA ALA A 117 -17.87 -10.34 -12.38
C ALA A 117 -18.01 -10.35 -10.85
N GLU A 118 -17.29 -11.24 -10.17
CA GLU A 118 -17.26 -11.36 -8.70
C GLU A 118 -16.25 -10.41 -8.03
N VAL A 119 -15.55 -9.56 -8.80
CA VAL A 119 -14.66 -8.54 -8.21
C VAL A 119 -15.52 -7.57 -7.41
N LYS A 120 -15.13 -7.41 -6.15
CA LYS A 120 -15.78 -6.52 -5.20
C LYS A 120 -15.80 -5.06 -5.71
N PRO A 121 -16.92 -4.33 -5.61
CA PRO A 121 -17.03 -2.97 -6.15
C PRO A 121 -15.93 -2.00 -5.70
N LEU A 122 -15.59 -1.98 -4.40
CA LEU A 122 -14.53 -1.11 -3.89
C LEU A 122 -13.15 -1.45 -4.49
N VAL A 123 -12.90 -2.73 -4.77
CA VAL A 123 -11.65 -3.20 -5.40
C VAL A 123 -11.62 -2.78 -6.87
N ALA A 124 -12.75 -2.86 -7.58
CA ALA A 124 -12.87 -2.40 -8.95
C ALA A 124 -12.65 -0.88 -9.07
N ASP A 125 -13.17 -0.09 -8.13
CA ASP A 125 -12.94 1.36 -8.07
C ASP A 125 -11.45 1.68 -7.90
N VAL A 126 -10.76 0.99 -7.00
CA VAL A 126 -9.31 1.15 -6.82
C VAL A 126 -8.52 0.68 -8.04
N ALA A 127 -8.90 -0.43 -8.67
CA ALA A 127 -8.28 -0.90 -9.90
C ALA A 127 -8.40 0.13 -11.04
N LYS A 128 -9.57 0.78 -11.16
CA LYS A 128 -9.80 1.86 -12.12
C LYS A 128 -8.91 3.07 -11.83
N ILE A 129 -8.85 3.52 -10.57
CA ILE A 129 -7.96 4.62 -10.15
C ILE A 129 -6.52 4.34 -10.56
N VAL A 130 -6.03 3.12 -10.34
CA VAL A 130 -4.67 2.70 -10.68
C VAL A 130 -4.46 2.64 -12.19
N ALA A 131 -5.43 2.12 -12.96
CA ALA A 131 -5.38 2.06 -14.42
C ALA A 131 -5.40 3.45 -15.08
N GLU A 132 -6.03 4.44 -14.43
CA GLU A 132 -6.11 5.84 -14.90
C GLU A 132 -4.99 6.73 -14.32
N SER A 133 -4.09 6.19 -13.50
CA SER A 133 -3.01 6.97 -12.89
C SER A 133 -1.99 7.49 -13.92
N GLU A 134 -1.46 8.68 -13.66
CA GLU A 134 -0.46 9.35 -14.51
C GLU A 134 0.97 8.89 -14.19
N GLY A 135 1.17 8.32 -13.00
CA GLY A 135 2.46 7.82 -12.54
C GLY A 135 2.36 7.20 -11.15
N MET A 136 3.29 6.28 -10.88
CA MET A 136 3.38 5.57 -9.60
C MET A 136 4.79 5.69 -9.02
N VAL A 137 4.87 5.74 -7.69
CA VAL A 137 6.12 5.56 -6.94
C VAL A 137 5.87 4.55 -5.83
N LEU A 138 6.81 3.62 -5.63
CA LEU A 138 6.74 2.71 -4.49
C LEU A 138 6.82 3.49 -3.18
N PHE A 139 6.29 2.92 -2.10
CA PHE A 139 6.49 3.49 -0.77
C PHE A 139 7.99 3.48 -0.41
N GLY A 140 8.42 4.42 0.42
CA GLY A 140 9.84 4.75 0.57
C GLY A 140 10.73 3.59 1.02
N ASP A 141 10.24 2.75 1.92
CA ASP A 141 10.91 1.53 2.38
C ASP A 141 11.04 0.48 1.27
N ASN A 142 10.00 0.29 0.46
CA ASN A 142 9.98 -0.66 -0.65
C ASN A 142 10.93 -0.29 -1.78
N ALA A 143 11.29 1.00 -1.90
CA ALA A 143 12.23 1.49 -2.89
C ALA A 143 13.71 1.33 -2.45
N MET A 144 13.96 0.86 -1.22
CA MET A 144 15.27 0.84 -0.59
C MET A 144 15.71 -0.59 -0.20
N SER A 145 17.01 -0.77 0.10
CA SER A 145 17.48 -1.97 0.78
C SER A 145 17.11 -1.93 2.27
N ALA A 146 17.17 -3.08 2.94
CA ALA A 146 16.65 -3.25 4.29
C ALA A 146 17.20 -2.25 5.32
N ASP A 147 18.52 -2.01 5.35
CA ASP A 147 19.13 -1.11 6.34
C ASP A 147 18.67 0.35 6.15
N PRO A 148 18.78 0.97 4.95
CA PRO A 148 18.19 2.28 4.68
C PRO A 148 16.68 2.36 4.92
N ALA A 149 15.92 1.32 4.58
CA ALA A 149 14.48 1.27 4.81
C ALA A 149 14.12 1.38 6.30
N ASN A 150 14.86 0.66 7.17
CA ASN A 150 14.67 0.77 8.61
C ASN A 150 14.97 2.18 9.12
N THR A 151 16.09 2.79 8.70
CA THR A 151 16.41 4.18 9.05
C THR A 151 15.32 5.15 8.58
N TYR A 152 14.80 4.98 7.36
CA TYR A 152 13.68 5.77 6.85
C TYR A 152 12.42 5.62 7.72
N LEU A 153 12.03 4.40 8.08
CA LEU A 153 10.84 4.13 8.91
C LEU A 153 10.98 4.65 10.34
N ASP A 154 12.20 4.62 10.90
CA ASP A 154 12.49 5.22 12.21
C ASP A 154 12.27 6.73 12.19
N TYR A 155 12.72 7.42 11.13
CA TYR A 155 12.47 8.85 10.96
C TYR A 155 11.00 9.16 10.71
N VAL A 156 10.27 8.33 9.95
CA VAL A 156 8.81 8.46 9.79
C VAL A 156 8.12 8.35 11.15
N SER A 157 8.54 7.40 11.98
CA SER A 157 8.00 7.21 13.33
C SER A 157 8.26 8.42 14.23
N GLN A 158 9.44 9.03 14.16
CA GLN A 158 9.77 10.26 14.91
C GLN A 158 8.88 11.46 14.48
N VAL A 159 8.59 11.59 13.19
CA VAL A 159 7.65 12.62 12.69
C VAL A 159 6.25 12.41 13.27
N TYR A 160 5.75 11.16 13.25
CA TYR A 160 4.46 10.84 13.84
C TYR A 160 4.46 10.79 15.38
N GLY A 161 5.64 10.72 16.00
CA GLY A 161 5.84 10.92 17.44
C GLY A 161 5.93 12.40 17.84
N CYS A 162 5.90 13.32 16.88
CA CYS A 162 6.18 14.76 17.08
C CYS A 162 7.56 15.04 17.69
N GLU A 163 8.53 14.13 17.55
CA GLU A 163 9.90 14.29 18.05
C GLU A 163 10.71 15.22 17.13
N ILE A 164 10.41 15.16 15.82
CA ILE A 164 10.99 16.01 14.79
C ILE A 164 9.89 16.55 13.86
N ASP A 165 10.20 17.61 13.13
CA ASP A 165 9.35 18.16 12.08
C ASP A 165 9.85 17.76 10.68
N GLY A 166 9.27 18.36 9.64
CA GLY A 166 9.67 18.09 8.25
C GLY A 166 11.11 18.49 7.93
N GLU A 167 11.65 19.54 8.54
CA GLU A 167 13.04 19.95 8.32
C GLU A 167 13.99 18.95 9.01
N GLY A 168 13.67 18.55 10.23
CA GLY A 168 14.40 17.51 10.97
C GLY A 168 14.42 16.17 10.22
N PHE A 169 13.29 15.77 9.64
CA PHE A 169 13.19 14.57 8.81
C PHE A 169 14.14 14.61 7.62
N VAL A 170 14.13 15.71 6.84
CA VAL A 170 14.99 15.85 5.65
C VAL A 170 16.47 15.90 6.04
N ALA A 171 16.82 16.66 7.09
CA ALA A 171 18.20 16.78 7.55
C ALA A 171 18.75 15.45 8.09
N GLY A 172 17.93 14.71 8.86
CA GLY A 172 18.27 13.40 9.39
C GLY A 172 18.53 12.36 8.29
N LEU A 173 17.61 12.24 7.33
CA LEU A 173 17.79 11.34 6.19
C LEU A 173 19.00 11.72 5.33
N THR A 174 19.23 13.01 5.08
CA THR A 174 20.40 13.45 4.30
C THR A 174 21.71 13.08 4.99
N LYS A 175 21.76 13.18 6.32
CA LYS A 175 22.95 12.84 7.08
C LYS A 175 23.22 11.34 7.10
N ASP A 176 22.18 10.52 7.27
CA ASP A 176 22.35 9.09 7.54
C ASP A 176 22.27 8.22 6.26
N LEU A 177 21.65 8.72 5.18
CA LEU A 177 21.46 7.99 3.91
C LEU A 177 22.03 8.71 2.66
N GLY A 178 22.47 9.97 2.79
CA GLY A 178 22.93 10.81 1.67
C GLY A 178 24.41 10.68 1.31
#